data_AF-A0A0K1PVL2-F1
#
_entry.id   AF-A0A0K1PVL2-F1
#
_cell.length_a   1.000
_cell.length_b   1.000
_cell.length_c   1.000
_cell.angle_alpha   90.00
_cell.angle_beta   90.00
_cell.angle_gamma   90.00
#
_symmetry.space_group_name_H-M   'P 1'
#
loop_
_entity.id
_entity.type
_entity.pdbx_description
1 polymer ?
#
loop_
_entity_poly.entity_id
_entity_poly.type
_entity_poly.pdbx_seq_one_letter_code
_entity_poly.pdbx_strand_id
1 'polypeptide(L)'
;MDEAAIVENARYHTFPGAPSPYRLGWPIVSKRRHLPILKAEPERPAQDVEDDDAKRPPWHWVGFGTIAIFAAWLPLAYAAQAVVVRVMTREFGAAATPAEISEKLAAASSAERLRITAILALPNALSFALASFAGGYLVGRFGPKAGGREAAFSGAVTALLAVVIAWGGLSIGYLLTAVVIFLVGVGFAAWGGVWGRRSGKNRPPTDAGPLPCYLPSPMFCLRVPTDPGWARAAVRDLDSVLVDHAHCEMKAATNALSLVVRHPGDLGLVRALTDLASEELDHFRRVVAFIERRGLALGPPPVDHYAAELRKAVSRLPKSPLPPVVDRLLVGALIEARSCERFKLLLEALPESTAQDLRGFYEELFAAEARHYRQYVDLATQAARSAELSEGVQGLEAEVVPRLQKLAEAEGAIVASLTESDLRASVHG
;
A
#
# COMPACT_ATOMS: atom_id res chain seq x y z
N MET A 1 -50.73 0.18 14.60
CA MET A 1 -50.65 -0.80 15.71
C MET A 1 -49.18 -1.01 16.00
N ASP A 2 -48.89 -1.01 17.29
CA ASP A 2 -47.62 -0.69 17.94
C ASP A 2 -46.60 -1.85 17.97
N GLU A 3 -45.31 -1.50 18.06
CA GLU A 3 -44.22 -2.37 18.50
C GLU A 3 -44.39 -2.62 20.02
N ALA A 4 -44.77 -3.83 20.47
CA ALA A 4 -44.56 -4.20 21.89
C ALA A 4 -44.76 -5.67 22.29
N ALA A 5 -45.52 -6.53 21.57
CA ALA A 5 -46.20 -7.60 22.32
C ALA A 5 -45.91 -9.08 22.00
N ILE A 6 -45.15 -9.50 20.98
CA ILE A 6 -45.06 -10.95 20.68
C ILE A 6 -43.63 -11.51 20.48
N VAL A 7 -42.60 -10.67 20.33
CA VAL A 7 -41.20 -11.16 20.18
C VAL A 7 -40.52 -11.46 21.53
N GLU A 8 -41.19 -11.26 22.66
CA GLU A 8 -40.60 -11.43 24.00
C GLU A 8 -41.26 -12.50 24.88
N ASN A 9 -41.51 -13.72 24.37
CA ASN A 9 -41.60 -14.86 25.28
C ASN A 9 -41.35 -16.24 24.64
N ALA A 10 -40.45 -17.00 25.30
CA ALA A 10 -40.07 -18.40 25.09
C ALA A 10 -39.18 -18.68 23.86
N ARG A 11 -37.84 -18.74 23.90
CA ARG A 11 -36.88 -19.36 24.85
C ARG A 11 -37.22 -20.81 25.24
N TYR A 12 -36.30 -21.70 24.87
CA TYR A 12 -36.12 -23.11 25.26
C TYR A 12 -37.13 -24.13 24.72
N HIS A 13 -36.69 -24.97 23.77
CA HIS A 13 -36.87 -26.42 23.85
C HIS A 13 -35.86 -27.15 22.94
N THR A 14 -34.96 -27.90 23.58
CA THR A 14 -34.12 -28.96 23.02
C THR A 14 -34.96 -30.14 22.53
N PHE A 15 -34.65 -30.72 21.37
CA PHE A 15 -35.13 -32.05 20.97
C PHE A 15 -34.01 -33.10 21.14
N PRO A 16 -34.24 -34.21 21.88
CA PRO A 16 -33.27 -35.28 22.05
C PRO A 16 -33.49 -36.44 21.06
N GLY A 17 -32.38 -36.98 20.51
CA GLY A 17 -32.31 -38.36 20.02
C GLY A 17 -32.32 -38.60 18.51
N ALA A 18 -31.14 -38.59 17.87
CA ALA A 18 -30.76 -39.47 16.76
C ALA A 18 -29.21 -39.47 16.59
N PRO A 19 -28.56 -40.60 16.25
CA PRO A 19 -27.13 -40.83 16.49
C PRO A 19 -26.19 -40.32 15.38
N SER A 20 -24.97 -39.93 15.80
CA SER A 20 -23.82 -39.53 14.97
C SER A 20 -23.13 -40.74 14.30
N PRO A 21 -22.75 -40.68 13.01
CA PRO A 21 -22.10 -41.79 12.33
C PRO A 21 -20.59 -41.55 12.19
N TYR A 22 -19.81 -41.50 13.26
CA TYR A 22 -18.36 -41.68 13.17
C TYR A 22 -17.84 -42.42 14.40
N ARG A 23 -17.75 -43.76 14.30
CA ARG A 23 -16.99 -44.57 15.25
C ARG A 23 -16.25 -45.67 14.49
N LEU A 24 -15.02 -45.35 14.09
CA LEU A 24 -13.97 -46.34 13.84
C LEU A 24 -12.69 -45.78 14.44
N GLY A 25 -12.24 -46.46 15.49
CA GLY A 25 -11.13 -46.02 16.32
C GLY A 25 -9.79 -46.54 15.83
N TRP A 26 -8.77 -45.71 16.02
CA TRP A 26 -7.44 -46.16 16.42
C TRP A 26 -6.87 -45.17 17.45
N PRO A 27 -6.27 -45.63 18.56
CA PRO A 27 -5.69 -44.75 19.56
C PRO A 27 -4.17 -44.72 19.43
N ILE A 28 -3.55 -43.55 19.18
CA ILE A 28 -2.20 -43.27 19.68
C ILE A 28 -2.12 -41.80 20.12
N VAL A 29 -1.86 -41.65 21.42
CA VAL A 29 -1.62 -40.40 22.13
C VAL A 29 -0.23 -39.85 21.78
N SER A 30 -0.10 -38.58 21.45
CA SER A 30 1.05 -37.77 21.91
C SER A 30 0.65 -36.31 22.10
N LYS A 31 0.97 -35.79 23.29
CA LYS A 31 0.62 -34.46 23.80
C LYS A 31 1.05 -33.34 22.85
N ARG A 32 0.10 -32.49 22.41
CA ARG A 32 0.41 -31.11 22.01
C ARG A 32 0.07 -30.17 23.16
N ARG A 33 1.09 -29.49 23.71
CA ARG A 33 0.90 -28.35 24.61
C ARG A 33 0.07 -27.30 23.87
N HIS A 34 -1.11 -26.98 24.41
CA HIS A 34 -1.90 -25.85 23.92
C HIS A 34 -1.22 -24.56 24.36
N LEU A 35 -0.89 -23.69 23.40
CA LEU A 35 -0.57 -22.30 23.71
C LEU A 35 -1.86 -21.62 24.19
N PRO A 36 -1.79 -20.72 25.20
CA PRO A 36 -2.97 -20.02 25.68
C PRO A 36 -3.47 -19.08 24.59
N ILE A 37 -4.65 -19.37 24.05
CA ILE A 37 -5.41 -18.46 23.20
C ILE A 37 -5.83 -17.29 24.11
N LEU A 38 -5.34 -16.09 23.82
CA LEU A 38 -5.84 -14.87 24.45
C LEU A 38 -7.34 -14.80 24.16
N LYS A 39 -8.16 -14.74 25.21
CA LYS A 39 -9.61 -14.56 25.09
C LYS A 39 -9.85 -13.27 24.32
N ALA A 40 -10.56 -13.35 23.19
CA ALA A 40 -11.11 -12.17 22.54
C ALA A 40 -12.01 -11.45 23.56
N GLU A 41 -11.79 -10.14 23.72
CA GLU A 41 -12.72 -9.29 24.47
C GLU A 41 -14.11 -9.35 23.84
N PRO A 42 -15.18 -9.24 24.64
CA PRO A 42 -16.54 -9.28 24.11
C PRO A 42 -16.77 -8.14 23.11
N GLU A 43 -17.38 -8.50 21.99
CA GLU A 43 -17.72 -7.64 20.87
C GLU A 43 -18.39 -6.33 21.34
N ARG A 44 -17.80 -5.19 20.97
CA ARG A 44 -18.56 -3.93 20.97
C ARG A 44 -19.65 -4.06 19.90
N PRO A 45 -20.87 -3.59 20.16
CA PRO A 45 -21.91 -3.60 19.16
C PRO A 45 -21.44 -2.84 17.92
N ALA A 46 -21.70 -3.43 16.75
CA ALA A 46 -21.38 -2.89 15.45
C ALA A 46 -22.02 -1.49 15.29
N GLN A 47 -21.20 -0.45 15.44
CA GLN A 47 -21.45 0.83 14.80
C GLN A 47 -20.73 0.75 13.45
N ASP A 48 -21.54 0.69 12.39
CA ASP A 48 -21.27 1.07 11.01
C ASP A 48 -19.79 1.32 10.67
N VAL A 49 -19.07 0.25 10.30
CA VAL A 49 -17.77 0.39 9.63
C VAL A 49 -18.06 0.66 8.16
N GLU A 50 -18.51 1.88 7.85
CA GLU A 50 -18.26 2.45 6.53
C GLU A 50 -16.75 2.45 6.28
N ASP A 51 -16.34 2.13 5.06
CA ASP A 51 -14.96 2.19 4.58
C ASP A 51 -14.41 3.61 4.75
N ASP A 52 -13.82 3.84 5.92
CA ASP A 52 -13.56 5.17 6.45
C ASP A 52 -12.38 5.84 5.75
N ASP A 53 -11.63 5.15 4.87
CA ASP A 53 -10.52 5.73 4.12
C ASP A 53 -10.91 6.25 2.72
N ALA A 54 -11.97 5.71 2.10
CA ALA A 54 -12.42 6.11 0.76
C ALA A 54 -13.27 7.41 0.74
N LYS A 55 -13.85 7.81 1.88
CA LYS A 55 -14.63 9.05 2.03
C LYS A 55 -13.86 10.22 2.64
N ARG A 56 -12.57 10.07 3.01
CA ARG A 56 -11.86 11.14 3.72
C ARG A 56 -11.57 12.33 2.80
N PRO A 57 -12.19 13.50 3.03
CA PRO A 57 -11.92 14.67 2.23
C PRO A 57 -10.43 15.07 2.36
N PRO A 58 -9.81 15.64 1.31
CA PRO A 58 -8.37 15.97 1.29
C PRO A 58 -7.88 16.84 2.44
N TRP A 59 -8.79 17.55 3.14
CA TRP A 59 -8.46 18.33 4.32
C TRP A 59 -8.02 17.50 5.53
N HIS A 60 -8.31 16.20 5.63
CA HIS A 60 -7.81 15.36 6.73
C HIS A 60 -6.27 15.35 6.77
N TRP A 61 -5.64 15.40 5.59
CA TRP A 61 -4.18 15.50 5.46
C TRP A 61 -3.63 16.84 5.96
N VAL A 62 -4.46 17.89 6.01
CA VAL A 62 -4.09 19.17 6.62
C VAL A 62 -3.81 18.97 8.11
N GLY A 63 -4.66 18.20 8.79
CA GLY A 63 -4.51 17.85 10.22
C GLY A 63 -3.26 17.02 10.49
N PHE A 64 -3.04 15.94 9.73
CA PHE A 64 -1.83 15.11 9.84
C PHE A 64 -0.55 15.91 9.58
N GLY A 65 -0.54 16.75 8.54
CA GLY A 65 0.57 17.64 8.26
C GLY A 65 0.84 18.60 9.42
N THR A 66 -0.20 19.20 9.98
CA THR A 66 -0.08 20.12 11.12
C THR A 66 0.57 19.42 12.32
N ILE A 67 0.12 18.22 12.67
CA ILE A 67 0.68 17.40 13.77
C ILE A 67 2.15 17.06 13.50
N ALA A 68 2.47 16.62 12.27
CA ALA A 68 3.83 16.26 11.89
C ALA A 68 4.79 17.45 11.97
N ILE A 69 4.36 18.65 11.55
CA ILE A 69 5.15 19.87 11.66
C ILE A 69 5.45 20.16 13.14
N PHE A 70 4.47 20.09 14.04
CA PHE A 70 4.70 20.32 15.47
C PHE A 70 5.61 19.27 16.10
N ALA A 71 5.42 18.00 15.77
CA ALA A 71 6.24 16.90 16.27
C ALA A 71 7.72 17.06 15.88
N ALA A 72 7.99 17.54 14.67
CA ALA A 72 9.34 17.85 14.22
C ALA A 72 9.87 19.17 14.78
N TRP A 73 9.01 20.18 14.91
CA TRP A 73 9.42 21.54 15.30
C TRP A 73 9.83 21.64 16.75
N LEU A 74 9.09 21.04 17.70
CA LEU A 74 9.36 21.23 19.13
C LEU A 74 10.78 20.79 19.55
N PRO A 75 11.30 19.61 19.13
CA PRO A 75 12.68 19.23 19.42
C PRO A 75 13.70 20.15 18.74
N LEU A 76 13.45 20.58 17.50
CA LEU A 76 14.34 21.49 16.78
C LEU A 76 14.36 22.89 17.38
N ALA A 77 13.21 23.38 17.85
CA ALA A 77 13.07 24.64 18.56
C ALA A 77 13.81 24.60 19.90
N TYR A 78 13.73 23.47 20.63
CA TYR A 78 14.50 23.28 21.85
C TYR A 78 16.02 23.34 21.58
N ALA A 79 16.49 22.65 20.54
CA ALA A 79 17.90 22.70 20.13
C ALA A 79 18.32 24.11 19.68
N ALA A 80 17.47 24.81 18.92
CA ALA A 80 17.71 26.17 18.48
C ALA A 80 17.81 27.14 19.68
N GLN A 81 16.94 26.98 20.68
CA GLN A 81 17.00 27.76 21.92
C GLN A 81 18.28 27.49 22.72
N ALA A 82 18.74 26.23 22.79
CA ALA A 82 20.03 25.93 23.42
C ALA A 82 21.21 26.64 22.72
N VAL A 83 21.17 26.79 21.39
CA VAL A 83 22.16 27.56 20.64
C VAL A 83 22.05 29.05 20.96
N VAL A 84 20.83 29.60 20.95
CA VAL A 84 20.57 31.02 21.27
C VAL A 84 21.07 31.36 22.68
N VAL A 85 20.78 30.53 23.69
CA VAL A 85 21.26 30.73 25.06
C VAL A 85 22.79 30.72 25.13
N ARG A 86 23.46 29.80 24.42
CA ARG A 86 24.94 29.77 24.36
C ARG A 86 25.54 31.01 23.73
N VAL A 87 24.87 31.60 22.73
CA VAL A 87 25.36 32.84 22.12
C VAL A 87 25.08 34.04 23.03
N MET A 88 23.88 34.13 23.62
CA MET A 88 23.54 35.21 24.56
C MET A 88 24.46 35.24 25.77
N THR A 89 24.79 34.07 26.33
CA THR A 89 25.75 33.95 27.44
C THR A 89 27.17 34.37 27.05
N ARG A 90 27.59 34.18 25.80
CA ARG A 90 28.89 34.64 25.28
C ARG A 90 28.94 36.14 25.02
N GLU A 91 27.90 36.69 24.42
CA GLU A 91 27.86 38.11 24.00
C GLU A 91 27.51 39.06 25.15
N PHE A 92 26.59 38.65 26.03
CA PHE A 92 26.06 39.51 27.10
C PHE A 92 26.47 39.06 28.51
N GLY A 93 26.88 37.81 28.69
CA GLY A 93 27.21 37.22 29.99
C GLY A 93 26.01 36.49 30.60
N ALA A 94 26.28 35.44 31.40
CA ALA A 94 25.24 34.56 31.94
C ALA A 94 24.32 35.19 32.99
N ALA A 95 24.73 36.33 33.58
CA ALA A 95 23.97 37.05 34.60
C ALA A 95 23.38 38.38 34.10
N ALA A 96 23.45 38.66 32.79
CA ALA A 96 22.96 39.92 32.23
C ALA A 96 21.44 40.05 32.38
N THR A 97 21.00 41.18 32.91
CA THR A 97 19.59 41.53 33.09
C THR A 97 18.97 42.02 31.78
N PRO A 98 17.64 41.91 31.60
CA PRO A 98 16.96 42.46 30.42
C PRO A 98 17.21 43.96 30.19
N ALA A 99 17.41 44.73 31.27
CA ALA A 99 17.71 46.15 31.21
C ALA A 99 19.11 46.40 30.63
N GLU A 100 20.13 45.68 31.10
CA GLU A 100 21.51 45.79 30.59
C GLU A 100 21.62 45.35 29.12
N ILE A 101 20.87 44.32 28.73
CA ILE A 101 20.79 43.86 27.33
C ILE A 101 20.14 44.95 26.47
N SER A 102 19.03 45.55 26.94
CA SER A 102 18.33 46.60 26.22
C SER A 102 19.17 47.88 26.07
N GLU A 103 19.93 48.25 27.11
CA GLU A 103 20.85 49.39 27.09
C GLU A 103 22.00 49.18 26.11
N LYS A 104 22.64 48.00 26.14
CA LYS A 104 23.68 47.62 25.17
C LYS A 104 23.18 47.62 23.72
N LEU A 105 21.96 47.10 23.49
CA LEU A 105 21.33 47.12 22.16
C LEU A 105 20.97 48.54 21.69
N ALA A 106 20.59 49.44 22.62
CA ALA A 106 20.30 50.83 22.30
C ALA A 106 21.56 51.60 21.89
N ALA A 107 22.69 51.32 22.54
CA ALA A 107 24.00 51.90 22.25
C ALA A 107 24.70 51.31 21.00
N ALA A 108 24.32 50.11 20.58
CA ALA A 108 24.95 49.41 19.45
C ALA A 108 24.67 50.07 18.09
N SER A 109 25.61 49.92 17.14
CA SER A 109 25.40 50.37 15.76
C SER A 109 24.24 49.61 15.07
N SER A 110 23.68 50.17 14.00
CA SER A 110 22.60 49.50 13.25
C SER A 110 23.02 48.13 12.69
N ALA A 111 24.27 47.99 12.26
CA ALA A 111 24.83 46.74 11.76
C ALA A 111 24.96 45.68 12.87
N GLU A 112 25.35 46.10 14.07
CA GLU A 112 25.51 45.22 15.22
C GLU A 112 24.17 44.77 15.80
N ARG A 113 23.18 45.67 15.86
CA ARG A 113 21.79 45.31 16.17
C ARG A 113 21.25 44.28 15.18
N LEU A 114 21.45 44.50 13.88
CA LEU A 114 21.01 43.55 12.85
C LEU A 114 21.68 42.18 13.00
N ARG A 115 22.99 42.15 13.28
CA ARG A 115 23.74 40.91 13.52
C ARG A 115 23.20 40.15 14.74
N ILE A 116 22.99 40.84 15.86
CA ILE A 116 22.46 40.22 17.08
C ILE A 116 21.05 39.71 16.83
N THR A 117 20.15 40.51 16.23
CA THR A 117 18.80 40.08 15.87
C THR A 117 18.81 38.85 14.95
N ALA A 118 19.68 38.82 13.94
CA ALA A 118 19.82 37.67 13.06
C ALA A 118 20.27 36.41 13.81
N ILE A 119 21.26 36.52 14.71
CA ILE A 119 21.75 35.40 15.52
C ILE A 119 20.65 34.82 16.42
N LEU A 120 19.77 35.66 16.96
CA LEU A 120 18.69 35.22 17.85
C LEU A 120 17.48 34.66 17.09
N ALA A 121 17.15 35.25 15.94
CA ALA A 121 15.97 34.87 15.16
C ALA A 121 16.23 33.69 14.21
N LEU A 122 17.40 33.63 13.58
CA LEU A 122 17.69 32.68 12.50
C LEU A 122 17.61 31.21 12.94
N PRO A 123 18.13 30.78 14.11
CA PRO A 123 18.01 29.38 14.54
C PRO A 123 16.54 28.93 14.68
N ASN A 124 15.67 29.81 15.20
CA ASN A 124 14.25 29.53 15.37
C ASN A 124 13.49 29.56 14.03
N ALA A 125 13.83 30.48 13.13
CA ALA A 125 13.26 30.52 11.79
C ALA A 125 13.63 29.27 10.97
N LEU A 126 14.90 28.83 11.06
CA LEU A 126 15.39 27.63 10.39
C LEU A 126 14.76 26.35 10.95
N SER A 127 14.59 26.24 12.27
CA SER A 127 13.93 25.09 12.87
C SER A 127 12.48 24.96 12.40
N PHE A 128 11.74 26.08 12.35
CA PHE A 128 10.37 26.11 11.86
C PHE A 128 10.27 25.84 10.36
N ALA A 129 11.17 26.39 9.55
CA ALA A 129 11.23 26.15 8.12
C ALA A 129 11.50 24.66 7.80
N LEU A 130 12.47 24.05 8.50
CA LEU A 130 12.81 22.63 8.32
C LEU A 130 11.67 21.71 8.74
N ALA A 131 11.01 22.01 9.87
CA ALA A 131 9.85 21.24 10.32
C ALA A 131 8.65 21.39 9.38
N SER A 132 8.38 22.61 8.90
CA SER A 132 7.33 22.90 7.91
C SER A 132 7.58 22.13 6.63
N PHE A 133 8.82 22.12 6.15
CA PHE A 133 9.24 21.33 5.00
C PHE A 133 9.05 19.83 5.21
N ALA A 134 9.49 19.28 6.34
CA ALA A 134 9.37 17.86 6.64
C ALA A 134 7.91 17.40 6.74
N GLY A 135 7.05 18.17 7.43
CA GLY A 135 5.62 17.88 7.52
C GLY A 135 4.93 18.00 6.16
N GLY A 136 5.27 19.02 5.37
CA GLY A 136 4.80 19.14 4.00
C GLY A 136 5.22 17.95 3.13
N TYR A 137 6.47 17.49 3.25
CA TYR A 137 6.98 16.31 2.56
C TYR A 137 6.17 15.06 2.88
N LEU A 138 5.81 14.84 4.15
CA LEU A 138 4.97 13.70 4.55
C LEU A 138 3.57 13.78 3.93
N VAL A 139 2.93 14.97 3.95
CA VAL A 139 1.64 15.18 3.28
C VAL A 139 1.71 14.85 1.79
N GLY A 140 2.75 15.33 1.10
CA GLY A 140 2.93 15.05 -0.32
C GLY A 140 3.35 13.61 -0.64
N ARG A 141 3.97 12.89 0.30
CA ARG A 141 4.46 11.52 0.11
C ARG A 141 3.38 10.47 0.34
N PHE A 142 2.47 10.71 1.30
CA PHE A 142 1.48 9.72 1.74
C PHE A 142 0.04 10.10 1.41
N GLY A 143 -0.23 11.36 1.03
CA GLY A 143 -1.57 11.81 0.65
C GLY A 143 -1.96 11.41 -0.78
N PRO A 144 -2.96 10.53 -1.00
CA PRO A 144 -3.32 10.02 -2.33
C PRO A 144 -3.82 11.11 -3.30
N LYS A 145 -4.40 12.19 -2.75
CA LYS A 145 -4.86 13.38 -3.49
C LYS A 145 -4.30 14.70 -2.92
N ALA A 146 -3.49 14.64 -1.86
CA ALA A 146 -2.92 15.80 -1.21
C ALA A 146 -1.53 16.12 -1.81
N GLY A 147 -1.28 17.39 -2.11
CA GLY A 147 -0.04 17.85 -2.73
C GLY A 147 0.47 19.13 -2.09
N GLY A 148 1.00 20.04 -2.92
CA GLY A 148 1.53 21.31 -2.44
C GLY A 148 0.46 22.22 -1.81
N ARG A 149 -0.81 22.11 -2.20
CA ARG A 149 -1.89 22.96 -1.70
C ARG A 149 -2.28 22.57 -0.28
N GLU A 150 -2.54 21.29 -0.04
CA GLU A 150 -2.90 20.75 1.28
C GLU A 150 -1.72 20.90 2.26
N ALA A 151 -0.49 20.69 1.80
CA ALA A 151 0.70 20.96 2.59
C ALA A 151 0.85 22.46 2.95
N ALA A 152 0.56 23.37 2.02
CA ALA A 152 0.52 24.81 2.29
C ALA A 152 -0.51 25.17 3.37
N PHE A 153 -1.69 24.55 3.32
CA PHE A 153 -2.72 24.70 4.35
C PHE A 153 -2.26 24.18 5.71
N SER A 154 -1.55 23.04 5.78
CA SER A 154 -0.94 22.58 7.04
C SER A 154 0.02 23.62 7.60
N GLY A 155 0.91 24.16 6.76
CA GLY A 155 1.84 25.22 7.15
C GLY A 155 1.14 26.49 7.65
N ALA A 156 0.04 26.90 7.01
CA ALA A 156 -0.77 28.03 7.43
C ALA A 156 -1.38 27.82 8.83
N VAL A 157 -1.99 26.65 9.06
CA VAL A 157 -2.61 26.30 10.35
C VAL A 157 -1.56 26.23 11.45
N THR A 158 -0.42 25.56 11.20
CA THR A 158 0.68 25.51 12.16
C THR A 158 1.22 26.91 12.49
N ALA A 159 1.41 27.77 11.49
CA ALA A 159 1.90 29.14 11.73
C ALA A 159 0.94 29.98 12.56
N LEU A 160 -0.38 29.88 12.31
CA LEU A 160 -1.39 30.59 13.11
C LEU A 160 -1.38 30.10 14.56
N LEU A 161 -1.31 28.79 14.79
CA LEU A 161 -1.21 28.22 16.13
C LEU A 161 0.09 28.62 16.83
N ALA A 162 1.22 28.61 16.12
CA ALA A 162 2.52 29.05 16.64
C ALA A 162 2.49 30.52 17.08
N VAL A 163 1.87 31.39 16.30
CA VAL A 163 1.68 32.82 16.65
C VAL A 163 0.81 32.95 17.90
N VAL A 164 -0.31 32.22 17.98
CA VAL A 164 -1.18 32.25 19.16
C VAL A 164 -0.48 31.74 20.42
N ILE A 165 0.30 30.66 20.31
CA ILE A 165 1.05 30.10 21.45
C ILE A 165 2.14 31.07 21.90
N ALA A 166 2.82 31.73 20.96
CA ALA A 166 3.88 32.70 21.22
C ALA A 166 3.35 34.12 21.52
N TRP A 167 2.07 34.26 21.87
CA TRP A 167 1.42 35.56 21.99
C TRP A 167 2.17 36.52 22.93
N GLY A 168 2.58 37.66 22.37
CA GLY A 168 3.35 38.70 23.06
C GLY A 168 2.69 40.09 23.06
N GLY A 169 1.42 40.19 22.65
CA GLY A 169 0.67 41.46 22.53
C GLY A 169 0.71 42.12 21.15
N LEU A 170 -0.02 43.22 20.99
CA LEU A 170 -0.21 43.94 19.71
C LEU A 170 0.87 45.00 19.45
N SER A 171 2.11 44.55 19.21
CA SER A 171 3.19 45.44 18.75
C SER A 171 3.44 45.26 17.24
N ILE A 172 3.95 46.31 16.58
CA ILE A 172 4.34 46.25 15.17
C ILE A 172 5.39 45.16 14.93
N GLY A 173 6.35 45.00 15.84
CA GLY A 173 7.37 43.95 15.76
C GLY A 173 6.79 42.54 15.84
N TYR A 174 5.78 42.35 16.69
CA TYR A 174 5.07 41.08 16.79
C TYR A 174 4.27 40.76 15.51
N LEU A 175 3.56 41.75 14.96
CA LEU A 175 2.80 41.58 13.71
C LEU A 175 3.73 41.22 12.53
N LEU A 176 4.88 41.90 12.40
CA LEU A 176 5.87 41.57 11.38
C LEU A 176 6.43 40.15 11.56
N THR A 177 6.69 39.74 12.79
CA THR A 177 7.16 38.37 13.10
C THR A 177 6.09 37.33 12.74
N ALA A 178 4.82 37.59 13.05
CA ALA A 178 3.70 36.73 12.70
C ALA A 178 3.55 36.55 11.18
N VAL A 179 3.71 37.63 10.40
CA VAL A 179 3.69 37.57 8.93
C VAL A 179 4.85 36.71 8.41
N VAL A 180 6.06 36.88 8.95
CA VAL A 180 7.22 36.09 8.53
C VAL A 180 7.02 34.60 8.85
N ILE A 181 6.58 34.27 10.06
CA ILE A 181 6.28 32.87 10.45
C ILE A 181 5.22 32.27 9.54
N PHE A 182 4.17 33.03 9.20
CA PHE A 182 3.13 32.58 8.28
C PHE A 182 3.67 32.28 6.88
N LEU A 183 4.44 33.20 6.30
CA LEU A 183 5.03 33.02 4.97
C LEU A 183 6.02 31.84 4.93
N VAL A 184 6.84 31.69 5.97
CA VAL A 184 7.77 30.56 6.10
C VAL A 184 7.02 29.24 6.20
N GLY A 185 6.01 29.16 7.07
CA GLY A 185 5.22 27.94 7.27
C GLY A 185 4.53 27.50 5.99
N VAL A 186 3.83 28.42 5.32
CA VAL A 186 3.13 28.16 4.05
C VAL A 186 4.13 27.78 2.95
N GLY A 187 5.18 28.57 2.75
CA GLY A 187 6.14 28.39 1.66
C GLY A 187 6.92 27.08 1.77
N PHE A 188 7.49 26.79 2.95
CA PHE A 188 8.28 25.58 3.15
C PHE A 188 7.42 24.33 3.19
N ALA A 189 6.21 24.37 3.76
CA ALA A 189 5.31 23.22 3.71
C ALA A 189 4.82 22.94 2.28
N ALA A 190 4.48 23.97 1.50
CA ALA A 190 4.16 23.82 0.07
C ALA A 190 5.32 23.18 -0.71
N TRP A 191 6.55 23.68 -0.46
CA TRP A 191 7.75 23.15 -1.09
C TRP A 191 8.01 21.69 -0.71
N GLY A 192 7.87 21.36 0.58
CA GLY A 192 7.88 19.99 1.10
C GLY A 192 6.89 19.10 0.38
N GLY A 193 5.62 19.53 0.27
CA GLY A 193 4.56 18.75 -0.39
C GLY A 193 4.78 18.54 -1.89
N VAL A 194 5.39 19.50 -2.58
CA VAL A 194 5.83 19.30 -3.98
C VAL A 194 6.95 18.28 -4.07
N TRP A 195 7.90 18.31 -3.12
CA TRP A 195 9.05 17.41 -3.13
C TRP A 195 8.69 15.99 -2.65
N GLY A 196 7.76 15.85 -1.71
CA GLY A 196 7.21 14.56 -1.26
C GLY A 196 6.53 13.80 -2.39
N ARG A 197 5.82 14.50 -3.28
CA ARG A 197 5.25 13.93 -4.51
C ARG A 197 6.31 13.46 -5.51
N ARG A 198 7.48 14.11 -5.51
CA ARG A 198 8.59 13.78 -6.43
C ARG A 198 9.35 12.51 -6.04
N SER A 199 9.06 11.88 -4.90
CA SER A 199 9.67 10.62 -4.50
C SER A 199 8.92 9.37 -5.00
N GLY A 200 8.28 9.47 -6.18
CA GLY A 200 8.03 8.33 -7.08
C GLY A 200 9.27 7.93 -7.89
N LYS A 201 10.48 8.35 -7.46
CA LYS A 201 11.77 8.01 -8.09
C LYS A 201 12.41 6.72 -7.55
N ASN A 202 11.68 5.94 -6.75
CA ASN A 202 11.89 4.50 -6.67
C ASN A 202 10.88 3.74 -7.56
N ARG A 203 10.52 4.32 -8.72
CA ARG A 203 10.47 3.48 -9.92
C ARG A 203 11.92 3.06 -10.20
N PRO A 204 12.20 1.78 -10.50
CA PRO A 204 13.51 1.36 -10.95
C PRO A 204 13.99 2.28 -12.09
N PRO A 205 15.31 2.46 -12.25
CA PRO A 205 15.85 3.39 -13.24
C PRO A 205 15.24 3.07 -14.61
N THR A 206 14.54 4.05 -15.16
CA THR A 206 14.14 4.06 -16.59
C THR A 206 15.34 4.30 -17.51
N ASP A 207 16.55 4.41 -16.92
CA ASP A 207 17.85 4.51 -17.58
C ASP A 207 18.70 3.24 -17.42
N ALA A 208 18.15 2.14 -16.90
CA ALA A 208 18.49 0.87 -17.52
C ALA A 208 17.84 0.98 -18.90
N GLY A 209 18.63 1.40 -19.91
CA GLY A 209 18.16 1.53 -21.28
C GLY A 209 17.24 0.34 -21.58
N PRO A 210 16.07 0.57 -22.21
CA PRO A 210 14.99 -0.40 -22.23
C PRO A 210 15.60 -1.76 -22.49
N LEU A 211 15.50 -2.68 -21.50
CA LEU A 211 15.72 -4.09 -21.80
C LEU A 211 14.87 -4.31 -23.03
N PRO A 212 15.45 -4.62 -24.19
CA PRO A 212 14.69 -4.61 -25.41
C PRO A 212 13.65 -5.72 -25.27
N CYS A 213 12.42 -5.33 -24.92
CA CYS A 213 11.21 -6.06 -25.23
C CYS A 213 11.08 -6.01 -26.75
N TYR A 214 12.01 -6.67 -27.43
CA TYR A 214 11.99 -6.88 -28.86
C TYR A 214 11.15 -8.11 -29.11
N LEU A 215 9.84 -8.00 -28.86
CA LEU A 215 8.89 -8.92 -29.46
C LEU A 215 7.64 -8.12 -29.87
N PRO A 216 7.20 -8.22 -31.13
CA PRO A 216 5.91 -7.69 -31.54
C PRO A 216 4.83 -8.37 -30.66
N SER A 217 3.95 -7.55 -30.06
CA SER A 217 3.09 -7.82 -28.88
C SER A 217 2.41 -9.20 -28.82
N PRO A 218 2.20 -9.76 -27.61
CA PRO A 218 1.14 -9.33 -26.68
C PRO A 218 1.59 -8.82 -25.29
N MET A 219 0.63 -8.28 -24.53
CA MET A 219 0.74 -7.76 -23.16
C MET A 219 1.46 -8.76 -22.21
N PHE A 220 2.51 -8.30 -21.52
CA PHE A 220 3.22 -9.06 -20.48
C PHE A 220 3.75 -10.47 -20.87
N CYS A 221 4.21 -10.63 -22.11
CA CYS A 221 4.77 -11.88 -22.66
C CYS A 221 3.77 -13.03 -22.88
N LEU A 222 2.46 -12.82 -22.69
CA LEU A 222 1.44 -13.80 -23.06
C LEU A 222 1.57 -14.14 -24.55
N ARG A 223 1.38 -15.40 -24.95
CA ARG A 223 1.56 -15.83 -26.36
C ARG A 223 0.26 -15.94 -27.14
N VAL A 224 -0.83 -16.21 -26.43
CA VAL A 224 -2.17 -16.37 -26.99
C VAL A 224 -3.07 -15.34 -26.33
N PRO A 225 -3.75 -14.47 -27.08
CA PRO A 225 -4.69 -13.52 -26.49
C PRO A 225 -5.93 -14.27 -25.94
N THR A 226 -6.57 -13.72 -24.91
CA THR A 226 -7.88 -14.23 -24.48
C THR A 226 -8.88 -14.11 -25.62
N ASP A 227 -9.70 -15.15 -25.83
CA ASP A 227 -10.79 -15.12 -26.82
C ASP A 227 -11.73 -13.93 -26.52
N PRO A 228 -12.00 -13.01 -27.47
CA PRO A 228 -12.97 -11.92 -27.28
C PRO A 228 -14.37 -12.40 -26.86
N GLY A 229 -14.74 -13.66 -27.14
CA GLY A 229 -15.94 -14.31 -26.65
C GLY A 229 -16.00 -14.48 -25.14
N TRP A 230 -14.85 -14.59 -24.47
CA TRP A 230 -14.74 -14.67 -23.01
C TRP A 230 -15.35 -13.44 -22.34
N ALA A 231 -15.04 -12.23 -22.82
CA ALA A 231 -15.55 -10.99 -22.23
C ALA A 231 -17.08 -10.89 -22.32
N ARG A 232 -17.65 -11.31 -23.45
CA ARG A 232 -19.12 -11.41 -23.60
C ARG A 232 -19.72 -12.45 -22.65
N ALA A 233 -19.06 -13.58 -22.44
CA ALA A 233 -19.51 -14.59 -21.48
C ALA A 233 -19.41 -14.08 -20.03
N ALA A 234 -18.32 -13.40 -19.68
CA ALA A 234 -18.09 -12.82 -18.37
C ALA A 234 -19.16 -11.78 -18.01
N VAL A 235 -19.50 -10.89 -18.95
CA VAL A 235 -20.55 -9.87 -18.73
C VAL A 235 -21.94 -10.49 -18.58
N ARG A 236 -22.24 -11.58 -19.30
CA ARG A 236 -23.55 -12.27 -19.18
C ARG A 236 -23.76 -12.93 -17.81
N ASP A 237 -22.68 -13.36 -17.16
CA ASP A 237 -22.72 -14.03 -15.86
C ASP A 237 -21.70 -13.43 -14.88
N LEU A 238 -21.82 -12.12 -14.68
CA LEU A 238 -20.87 -11.35 -13.86
C LEU A 238 -20.87 -11.80 -12.39
N ASP A 239 -21.99 -12.31 -11.90
CA ASP A 239 -22.11 -12.83 -10.53
C ASP A 239 -21.22 -14.06 -10.31
N SER A 240 -21.22 -15.00 -11.27
CA SER A 240 -20.30 -16.13 -11.26
C SER A 240 -18.83 -15.71 -11.37
N VAL A 241 -18.54 -14.67 -12.16
CA VAL A 241 -17.18 -14.12 -12.30
C VAL A 241 -16.73 -13.52 -10.97
N LEU A 242 -17.57 -12.76 -10.26
CA LEU A 242 -17.24 -12.18 -8.96
C LEU A 242 -16.93 -13.27 -7.92
N VAL A 243 -17.72 -14.35 -7.88
CA VAL A 243 -17.47 -15.47 -6.96
C VAL A 243 -16.14 -16.16 -7.28
N ASP A 244 -15.87 -16.45 -8.56
CA ASP A 244 -14.60 -17.05 -8.98
C ASP A 244 -13.41 -16.13 -8.69
N HIS A 245 -13.58 -14.83 -8.94
CA HIS A 245 -12.60 -13.80 -8.68
C HIS A 245 -12.22 -13.74 -7.20
N ALA A 246 -13.18 -13.74 -6.28
CA ALA A 246 -12.87 -13.78 -4.86
C ALA A 246 -12.00 -15.01 -4.49
N HIS A 247 -12.28 -16.18 -5.08
CA HIS A 247 -11.43 -17.35 -4.87
C HIS A 247 -10.04 -17.18 -5.49
N CYS A 248 -9.92 -16.51 -6.63
CA CYS A 248 -8.66 -16.17 -7.26
C CYS A 248 -7.78 -15.30 -6.36
N GLU A 249 -8.32 -14.24 -5.78
CA GLU A 249 -7.61 -13.36 -4.83
C GLU A 249 -7.14 -14.12 -3.59
N MET A 250 -8.02 -14.94 -2.99
CA MET A 250 -7.67 -15.78 -1.84
C MET A 250 -6.56 -16.79 -2.17
N LYS A 251 -6.60 -17.39 -3.37
CA LYS A 251 -5.57 -18.32 -3.86
C LYS A 251 -4.25 -17.60 -4.10
N ALA A 252 -4.25 -16.38 -4.64
CA ALA A 252 -3.05 -15.57 -4.85
C ALA A 252 -2.36 -15.26 -3.51
N ALA A 253 -3.11 -14.74 -2.54
CA ALA A 253 -2.63 -14.50 -1.17
C ALA A 253 -2.04 -15.76 -0.53
N THR A 254 -2.78 -16.88 -0.59
CA THR A 254 -2.34 -18.15 0.01
C THR A 254 -1.10 -18.70 -0.69
N ASN A 255 -1.00 -18.55 -2.01
CA ASN A 255 0.16 -18.97 -2.79
C ASN A 255 1.42 -18.17 -2.38
N ALA A 256 1.30 -16.85 -2.24
CA ALA A 256 2.39 -15.98 -1.78
C ALA A 256 2.87 -16.37 -0.37
N LEU A 257 1.94 -16.56 0.58
CA LEU A 257 2.28 -17.03 1.94
C LEU A 257 2.92 -18.43 1.93
N SER A 258 2.51 -19.31 1.01
CA SER A 258 3.13 -20.63 0.88
C SER A 258 4.59 -20.56 0.42
N LEU A 259 4.97 -19.53 -0.34
CA LEU A 259 6.36 -19.28 -0.72
C LEU A 259 7.16 -18.70 0.44
N VAL A 260 6.56 -17.80 1.24
CA VAL A 260 7.15 -17.29 2.49
C VAL A 260 7.57 -18.44 3.41
N VAL A 261 6.68 -19.40 3.65
CA VAL A 261 6.96 -20.56 4.51
C VAL A 261 8.07 -21.45 3.96
N ARG A 262 8.21 -21.56 2.64
CA ARG A 262 9.25 -22.39 2.00
C ARG A 262 10.61 -21.71 1.93
N HIS A 263 10.66 -20.38 2.02
CA HIS A 263 11.89 -19.59 1.86
C HIS A 263 12.11 -18.62 3.04
N PRO A 264 12.14 -19.11 4.30
CA PRO A 264 12.22 -18.23 5.48
C PRO A 264 13.56 -17.50 5.62
N GLY A 265 14.61 -17.97 4.95
CA GLY A 265 15.96 -17.36 5.00
C GLY A 265 16.12 -16.14 4.10
N ASP A 266 15.23 -15.93 3.13
CA ASP A 266 15.28 -14.78 2.23
C ASP A 266 14.30 -13.71 2.73
N LEU A 267 14.78 -12.84 3.62
CA LEU A 267 13.95 -11.79 4.21
C LEU A 267 13.43 -10.77 3.19
N GLY A 268 14.13 -10.59 2.06
CA GLY A 268 13.67 -9.72 0.98
C GLY A 268 12.44 -10.30 0.28
N LEU A 269 12.53 -11.58 -0.09
CA LEU A 269 11.42 -12.34 -0.65
C LEU A 269 10.24 -12.44 0.33
N VAL A 270 10.52 -12.69 1.62
CA VAL A 270 9.49 -12.77 2.67
C VAL A 270 8.69 -11.47 2.73
N ARG A 271 9.35 -10.31 2.85
CA ARG A 271 8.68 -9.00 2.93
C ARG A 271 7.83 -8.73 1.69
N ALA A 272 8.42 -8.92 0.51
CA ALA A 272 7.73 -8.63 -0.75
C ALA A 272 6.48 -9.52 -0.95
N LEU A 273 6.55 -10.79 -0.57
CA LEU A 273 5.42 -11.70 -0.70
C LEU A 273 4.37 -11.52 0.40
N THR A 274 4.75 -11.09 1.61
CA THR A 274 3.76 -10.73 2.63
C THR A 274 3.02 -9.46 2.28
N ASP A 275 3.71 -8.48 1.67
CA ASP A 275 3.09 -7.24 1.20
C ASP A 275 2.10 -7.55 0.06
N LEU A 276 2.51 -8.37 -0.92
CA LEU A 276 1.63 -8.85 -1.99
C LEU A 276 0.42 -9.60 -1.42
N ALA A 277 0.64 -10.55 -0.51
CA ALA A 277 -0.45 -11.30 0.11
C ALA A 277 -1.44 -10.40 0.88
N SER A 278 -0.96 -9.30 1.47
CA SER A 278 -1.83 -8.32 2.12
C SER A 278 -2.72 -7.59 1.11
N GLU A 279 -2.15 -7.16 -0.02
CA GLU A 279 -2.88 -6.49 -1.11
C GLU A 279 -3.96 -7.41 -1.70
N GLU A 280 -3.65 -8.69 -1.97
CA GLU A 280 -4.66 -9.64 -2.48
C GLU A 280 -5.76 -9.96 -1.46
N LEU A 281 -5.44 -9.96 -0.17
CA LEU A 281 -6.47 -10.10 0.86
C LEU A 281 -7.38 -8.87 0.93
N ASP A 282 -6.85 -7.68 0.63
CA ASP A 282 -7.67 -6.47 0.52
C ASP A 282 -8.55 -6.52 -0.74
N HIS A 283 -8.02 -6.98 -1.88
CA HIS A 283 -8.83 -7.26 -3.08
C HIS A 283 -9.95 -8.27 -2.78
N PHE A 284 -9.61 -9.40 -2.16
CA PHE A 284 -10.58 -10.42 -1.73
C PHE A 284 -11.72 -9.82 -0.90
N ARG A 285 -11.40 -9.03 0.14
CA ARG A 285 -12.40 -8.37 1.00
C ARG A 285 -13.34 -7.49 0.18
N ARG A 286 -12.81 -6.74 -0.78
CA ARG A 286 -13.59 -5.87 -1.66
C ARG A 286 -14.50 -6.67 -2.58
N VAL A 287 -14.03 -7.76 -3.18
CA VAL A 287 -14.88 -8.66 -4.00
C VAL A 287 -15.99 -9.28 -3.15
N VAL A 288 -15.68 -9.75 -1.93
CA VAL A 288 -16.68 -10.29 -1.00
C VAL A 288 -17.77 -9.26 -0.67
N ALA A 289 -17.41 -8.00 -0.51
CA ALA A 289 -18.40 -6.94 -0.30
C ALA A 289 -19.34 -6.78 -1.52
N PHE A 290 -18.85 -6.94 -2.77
CA PHE A 290 -19.71 -6.96 -3.95
C PHE A 290 -20.62 -8.20 -3.99
N ILE A 291 -20.10 -9.38 -3.63
CA ILE A 291 -20.85 -10.63 -3.52
C ILE A 291 -21.99 -10.47 -2.50
N GLU A 292 -21.70 -9.93 -1.32
CA GLU A 292 -22.67 -9.71 -0.25
C GLU A 292 -23.76 -8.71 -0.67
N ARG A 293 -23.40 -7.57 -1.26
CA ARG A 293 -24.37 -6.56 -1.75
C ARG A 293 -25.31 -7.12 -2.82
N ARG A 294 -24.90 -8.16 -3.54
CA ARG A 294 -25.70 -8.85 -4.57
C ARG A 294 -26.51 -10.03 -4.01
N GLY A 295 -26.42 -10.32 -2.71
CA GLY A 295 -27.09 -11.47 -2.09
C GLY A 295 -26.56 -12.82 -2.56
N LEU A 296 -25.31 -12.86 -3.03
CA LEU A 296 -24.64 -14.07 -3.50
C LEU A 296 -23.94 -14.80 -2.35
N ALA A 297 -23.68 -16.09 -2.51
CA ALA A 297 -22.88 -16.88 -1.58
C ALA A 297 -21.52 -17.21 -2.19
N LEU A 298 -20.44 -17.07 -1.41
CA LEU A 298 -19.08 -17.37 -1.87
C LEU A 298 -18.88 -18.87 -2.18
N GLY A 299 -19.47 -19.75 -1.36
CA GLY A 299 -19.37 -21.20 -1.53
C GLY A 299 -17.94 -21.76 -1.42
N PRO A 300 -17.78 -23.08 -1.65
CA PRO A 300 -16.46 -23.70 -1.73
C PRO A 300 -15.68 -23.23 -2.97
N PRO A 301 -14.34 -23.13 -2.91
CA PRO A 301 -13.53 -22.73 -4.05
C PRO A 301 -13.63 -23.75 -5.20
N PRO A 302 -13.84 -23.30 -6.46
CA PRO A 302 -13.77 -24.19 -7.61
C PRO A 302 -12.32 -24.65 -7.86
N VAL A 303 -12.18 -25.73 -8.63
CA VAL A 303 -10.87 -26.19 -9.10
C VAL A 303 -10.35 -25.24 -10.17
N ASP A 304 -9.18 -24.66 -9.94
CA ASP A 304 -8.50 -23.81 -10.91
C ASP A 304 -7.64 -24.67 -11.86
N HIS A 305 -8.26 -25.13 -12.95
CA HIS A 305 -7.62 -25.99 -13.94
C HIS A 305 -6.44 -25.31 -14.62
N TYR A 306 -6.55 -24.01 -14.93
CA TYR A 306 -5.48 -23.23 -15.53
C TYR A 306 -4.25 -23.16 -14.63
N ALA A 307 -4.40 -22.70 -13.38
CA ALA A 307 -3.26 -22.59 -12.47
C ALA A 307 -2.68 -23.96 -12.12
N ALA A 308 -3.49 -25.02 -12.11
CA ALA A 308 -3.02 -26.39 -11.92
C ALA A 308 -2.17 -26.89 -13.11
N GLU A 309 -2.66 -26.72 -14.34
CA GLU A 309 -1.92 -27.15 -15.54
C GLU A 309 -0.67 -26.29 -15.77
N LEU A 310 -0.71 -24.99 -15.47
CA LEU A 310 0.47 -24.12 -15.60
C LEU A 310 1.58 -24.53 -14.62
N ARG A 311 1.23 -24.86 -13.36
CA ARG A 311 2.20 -25.42 -12.40
C ARG A 311 2.76 -26.76 -12.88
N LYS A 312 1.95 -27.62 -13.51
CA LYS A 312 2.42 -28.88 -14.10
C LYS A 312 3.29 -28.66 -15.33
N ALA A 313 3.06 -27.62 -16.12
CA ALA A 313 3.84 -27.33 -17.33
C ALA A 313 5.32 -27.11 -17.01
N VAL A 314 5.64 -26.55 -15.83
CA VAL A 314 7.01 -26.38 -15.33
C VAL A 314 7.83 -27.67 -15.42
N SER A 315 7.26 -28.82 -15.06
CA SER A 315 7.96 -30.12 -15.06
C SER A 315 8.04 -30.77 -16.44
N ARG A 316 7.25 -30.30 -17.41
CA ARG A 316 7.28 -30.74 -18.81
C ARG A 316 8.32 -29.98 -19.63
N LEU A 317 8.72 -28.78 -19.17
CA LEU A 317 9.76 -28.00 -19.81
C LEU A 317 11.15 -28.63 -19.60
N PRO A 318 12.13 -28.34 -20.49
CA PRO A 318 13.52 -28.75 -20.28
C PRO A 318 14.02 -28.30 -18.90
N LYS A 319 14.92 -29.12 -18.31
CA LYS A 319 15.55 -28.80 -17.04
C LYS A 319 16.22 -27.43 -17.12
N SER A 320 15.98 -26.62 -16.10
CA SER A 320 16.56 -25.30 -15.94
C SER A 320 17.66 -25.35 -14.88
N PRO A 321 18.77 -24.60 -15.04
CA PRO A 321 19.73 -24.40 -13.96
C PRO A 321 19.20 -23.45 -12.87
N LEU A 322 18.06 -22.79 -13.12
CA LEU A 322 17.43 -21.88 -12.17
C LEU A 322 16.90 -22.61 -10.92
N PRO A 323 16.97 -21.98 -9.73
CA PRO A 323 16.34 -22.50 -8.53
C PRO A 323 14.83 -22.74 -8.70
N PRO A 324 14.24 -23.79 -8.08
CA PRO A 324 12.80 -24.07 -8.20
C PRO A 324 11.86 -22.95 -7.74
N VAL A 325 12.33 -21.99 -6.93
CA VAL A 325 11.54 -20.81 -6.54
C VAL A 325 11.30 -19.88 -7.72
N VAL A 326 12.26 -19.78 -8.65
CA VAL A 326 12.16 -18.94 -9.85
C VAL A 326 10.97 -19.39 -10.69
N ASP A 327 10.86 -20.69 -10.96
CA ASP A 327 9.71 -21.22 -11.72
C ASP A 327 8.36 -20.93 -11.04
N ARG A 328 8.29 -21.00 -9.70
CA ARG A 328 7.05 -20.68 -8.97
C ARG A 328 6.69 -19.21 -9.07
N LEU A 329 7.68 -18.32 -9.01
CA LEU A 329 7.49 -16.87 -9.16
C LEU A 329 7.08 -16.52 -10.59
N LEU A 330 7.69 -17.15 -11.60
CA LEU A 330 7.33 -16.94 -13.01
C LEU A 330 5.93 -17.48 -13.35
N VAL A 331 5.50 -18.58 -12.72
CA VAL A 331 4.10 -19.03 -12.81
C VAL A 331 3.16 -18.00 -12.20
N GLY A 332 3.49 -17.44 -11.03
CA GLY A 332 2.74 -16.32 -10.44
C GLY A 332 2.62 -15.15 -11.42
N ALA A 333 3.75 -14.71 -12.00
CA ALA A 333 3.74 -13.65 -13.00
C ALA A 333 2.75 -13.93 -14.15
N LEU A 334 2.77 -15.12 -14.74
CA LEU A 334 1.88 -15.45 -15.86
C LEU A 334 0.40 -15.49 -15.47
N ILE A 335 0.08 -15.85 -14.22
CA ILE A 335 -1.29 -15.76 -13.70
C ILE A 335 -1.74 -14.29 -13.66
N GLU A 336 -0.95 -13.40 -13.04
CA GLU A 336 -1.30 -11.97 -12.95
C GLU A 336 -1.33 -11.29 -14.32
N ALA A 337 -0.45 -11.71 -15.24
CA ALA A 337 -0.50 -11.24 -16.62
C ALA A 337 -1.84 -11.57 -17.30
N ARG A 338 -2.35 -12.80 -17.10
CA ARG A 338 -3.62 -13.25 -17.67
C ARG A 338 -4.80 -12.55 -17.00
N SER A 339 -4.78 -12.39 -15.68
CA SER A 339 -5.76 -11.60 -14.92
C SER A 339 -5.83 -10.16 -15.44
N CYS A 340 -4.67 -9.52 -15.62
CA CYS A 340 -4.58 -8.16 -16.16
C CYS A 340 -5.21 -8.02 -17.55
N GLU A 341 -4.87 -8.93 -18.47
CA GLU A 341 -5.46 -8.93 -19.82
C GLU A 341 -6.99 -9.12 -19.76
N ARG A 342 -7.47 -10.05 -18.94
CA ARG A 342 -8.90 -10.34 -18.78
C ARG A 342 -9.67 -9.21 -18.11
N PHE A 343 -9.13 -8.53 -17.11
CA PHE A 343 -9.76 -7.35 -16.53
C PHE A 343 -9.83 -6.19 -17.52
N LYS A 344 -8.82 -6.01 -18.36
CA LYS A 344 -8.90 -5.03 -19.45
C LYS A 344 -10.04 -5.34 -20.42
N LEU A 345 -10.14 -6.59 -20.87
CA LEU A 345 -11.22 -7.01 -21.77
C LEU A 345 -12.60 -6.91 -21.11
N LEU A 346 -12.70 -7.24 -19.81
CA LEU A 346 -13.93 -7.10 -19.04
C LEU A 346 -14.35 -5.63 -18.97
N LEU A 347 -13.44 -4.71 -18.63
CA LEU A 347 -13.72 -3.27 -18.56
C LEU A 347 -14.24 -2.70 -19.89
N GLU A 348 -13.67 -3.15 -21.01
CA GLU A 348 -14.09 -2.78 -22.36
C GLU A 348 -15.47 -3.34 -22.73
N ALA A 349 -15.83 -4.51 -22.19
CA ALA A 349 -17.10 -5.19 -22.47
C ALA A 349 -18.24 -4.84 -21.49
N LEU A 350 -17.93 -4.33 -20.29
CA LEU A 350 -18.93 -3.97 -19.28
C LEU A 350 -19.91 -2.91 -19.82
N PRO A 351 -21.23 -3.11 -19.70
CA PRO A 351 -22.23 -2.13 -20.13
C PRO A 351 -22.03 -0.77 -19.46
N GLU A 352 -22.43 0.31 -20.13
CA GLU A 352 -22.45 1.67 -19.54
C GLU A 352 -23.34 1.76 -18.29
N SER A 353 -24.37 0.91 -18.19
CA SER A 353 -25.25 0.79 -17.03
C SER A 353 -24.62 0.09 -15.81
N THR A 354 -23.40 -0.44 -15.94
CA THR A 354 -22.69 -1.07 -14.81
C THR A 354 -22.39 -0.04 -13.74
N ALA A 355 -22.61 -0.39 -12.47
CA ALA A 355 -22.35 0.49 -11.35
C ALA A 355 -20.89 1.01 -11.35
N GLN A 356 -20.73 2.31 -11.13
CA GLN A 356 -19.44 3.00 -11.25
C GLN A 356 -18.41 2.51 -10.22
N ASP A 357 -18.86 2.08 -9.04
CA ASP A 357 -17.99 1.49 -8.01
C ASP A 357 -17.35 0.18 -8.49
N LEU A 358 -18.11 -0.69 -9.17
CA LEU A 358 -17.60 -1.92 -9.73
C LEU A 358 -16.66 -1.69 -10.92
N ARG A 359 -16.98 -0.73 -11.78
CA ARG A 359 -16.08 -0.34 -12.88
C ARG A 359 -14.76 0.21 -12.34
N GLY A 360 -14.82 1.15 -11.40
CA GLY A 360 -13.62 1.71 -10.75
C GLY A 360 -12.79 0.65 -10.03
N PHE A 361 -13.43 -0.35 -9.42
CA PHE A 361 -12.74 -1.47 -8.81
C PHE A 361 -11.94 -2.30 -9.83
N TYR A 362 -12.54 -2.67 -10.96
CA TYR A 362 -11.82 -3.41 -12.01
C TYR A 362 -10.71 -2.58 -12.68
N GLU A 363 -10.85 -1.24 -12.78
CA GLU A 363 -9.78 -0.34 -13.24
C GLU A 363 -8.58 -0.34 -12.30
N GLU A 364 -8.82 -0.30 -10.99
CA GLU A 364 -7.78 -0.40 -9.97
C GLU A 364 -7.07 -1.76 -10.00
N LEU A 365 -7.84 -2.85 -10.11
CA LEU A 365 -7.30 -4.21 -10.22
C LEU A 365 -6.45 -4.38 -11.46
N PHE A 366 -6.92 -3.93 -12.63
CA PHE A 366 -6.12 -3.95 -13.84
C PHE A 366 -4.72 -3.34 -13.63
N ALA A 367 -4.65 -2.20 -12.93
CA ALA A 367 -3.39 -1.56 -12.59
C ALA A 367 -2.59 -2.31 -11.51
N ALA A 368 -3.25 -3.01 -10.59
CA ALA A 368 -2.61 -3.85 -9.58
C ALA A 368 -1.95 -5.08 -10.20
N GLU A 369 -2.68 -5.82 -11.03
CA GLU A 369 -2.20 -7.03 -11.72
C GLU A 369 -0.94 -6.76 -12.55
N ALA A 370 -0.90 -5.62 -13.25
CA ALA A 370 0.28 -5.20 -14.00
C ALA A 370 1.51 -4.98 -13.10
N ARG A 371 1.31 -4.47 -11.88
CA ARG A 371 2.39 -4.33 -10.88
C ARG A 371 2.79 -5.68 -10.33
N HIS A 372 1.84 -6.56 -10.01
CA HIS A 372 2.11 -7.89 -9.47
C HIS A 372 2.87 -8.77 -10.46
N TYR A 373 2.49 -8.76 -11.75
CA TYR A 373 3.29 -9.37 -12.82
C TYR A 373 4.76 -8.94 -12.73
N ARG A 374 4.99 -7.62 -12.70
CA ARG A 374 6.35 -7.07 -12.66
C ARG A 374 7.08 -7.48 -11.38
N GLN A 375 6.41 -7.41 -10.25
CA GLN A 375 6.96 -7.77 -8.94
C GLN A 375 7.38 -9.24 -8.92
N TYR A 376 6.56 -10.16 -9.44
CA TYR A 376 6.92 -11.58 -9.54
C TYR A 376 8.15 -11.81 -10.43
N VAL A 377 8.25 -11.14 -11.58
CA VAL A 377 9.44 -11.22 -12.45
C VAL A 377 10.69 -10.65 -11.77
N ASP A 378 10.55 -9.52 -11.07
CA ASP A 378 11.66 -8.91 -10.33
C ASP A 378 12.12 -9.81 -9.17
N LEU A 379 11.20 -10.46 -8.46
CA LEU A 379 11.52 -11.44 -7.42
C LEU A 379 12.18 -12.69 -8.01
N ALA A 380 11.71 -13.18 -9.16
CA ALA A 380 12.33 -14.31 -9.87
C ALA A 380 13.78 -13.99 -10.26
N THR A 381 14.01 -12.77 -10.75
CA THR A 381 15.33 -12.25 -11.11
C THR A 381 16.25 -12.13 -9.89
N GLN A 382 15.73 -11.61 -8.77
CA GLN A 382 16.47 -11.53 -7.51
C GLN A 382 16.83 -12.90 -6.96
N ALA A 383 15.89 -13.86 -6.99
CA ALA A 383 16.14 -15.22 -6.54
C ALA A 383 17.23 -15.92 -7.38
N ALA A 384 17.26 -15.68 -8.70
CA ALA A 384 18.33 -16.17 -9.57
C ALA A 384 19.70 -15.56 -9.19
N ARG A 385 19.78 -14.23 -9.04
CA ARG A 385 21.00 -13.53 -8.60
C ARG A 385 21.52 -14.00 -7.25
N SER A 386 20.63 -14.18 -6.28
CA SER A 386 20.99 -14.68 -4.96
C SER A 386 21.61 -16.09 -5.04
N ALA A 387 21.08 -16.94 -5.92
CA ALA A 387 21.64 -18.26 -6.17
C ALA A 387 23.01 -18.21 -6.85
N GLU A 388 23.22 -17.31 -7.82
CA GLU A 388 24.54 -17.09 -8.44
C GLU A 388 25.61 -16.78 -7.39
N LEU A 389 25.29 -15.87 -6.48
CA LEU A 389 26.19 -15.45 -5.40
C LEU A 389 26.45 -16.57 -4.40
N SER A 390 25.42 -17.35 -4.02
CA SER A 390 25.57 -18.42 -3.03
C SER A 390 26.24 -19.68 -3.57
N GLU A 391 26.03 -20.01 -4.84
CA GLU A 391 26.52 -21.24 -5.47
C GLU A 391 27.78 -21.02 -6.31
N GLY A 392 28.16 -19.75 -6.57
CA GLY A 392 29.32 -19.41 -7.40
C GLY A 392 29.12 -19.69 -8.89
N VAL A 393 27.86 -19.79 -9.33
CA VAL A 393 27.47 -20.03 -10.72
C VAL A 393 27.15 -18.70 -11.39
N GLN A 394 27.67 -18.46 -12.59
CA GLN A 394 27.39 -17.23 -13.35
C GLN A 394 26.30 -17.46 -14.41
N GLY A 395 25.47 -16.45 -14.66
CA GLY A 395 24.55 -16.42 -15.80
C GLY A 395 23.15 -16.98 -15.54
N LEU A 396 22.81 -17.34 -14.29
CA LEU A 396 21.44 -17.72 -13.93
C LEU A 396 20.46 -16.55 -14.11
N GLU A 397 20.86 -15.31 -13.81
CA GLU A 397 19.96 -14.15 -14.02
C GLU A 397 19.51 -14.07 -15.50
N ALA A 398 20.44 -14.28 -16.43
CA ALA A 398 20.18 -14.22 -17.86
C ALA A 398 19.20 -15.31 -18.35
N GLU A 399 19.07 -16.41 -17.60
CA GLU A 399 18.15 -17.52 -17.92
C GLU A 399 16.70 -17.24 -17.53
N VAL A 400 16.42 -16.21 -16.71
CA VAL A 400 15.06 -15.91 -16.21
C VAL A 400 14.12 -15.54 -17.36
N VAL A 401 14.54 -14.67 -18.27
CA VAL A 401 13.72 -14.23 -19.41
C VAL A 401 13.46 -15.37 -20.41
N PRO A 402 14.48 -16.13 -20.87
CA PRO A 402 14.25 -17.34 -21.67
C PRO A 402 13.33 -18.35 -20.99
N ARG A 403 13.44 -18.51 -19.66
CA ARG A 403 12.56 -19.41 -18.92
C ARG A 403 11.11 -18.92 -18.90
N LEU A 404 10.88 -17.62 -18.68
CA LEU A 404 9.57 -17.00 -18.75
C LEU A 404 8.93 -17.17 -20.13
N GLN A 405 9.70 -17.00 -21.21
CA GLN A 405 9.21 -17.18 -22.58
C GLN A 405 8.72 -18.61 -22.85
N LYS A 406 9.47 -19.62 -22.40
CA LYS A 406 9.08 -21.05 -22.50
C LYS A 406 7.81 -21.35 -21.68
N LEU A 407 7.71 -20.78 -20.49
CA LEU A 407 6.50 -20.92 -19.66
C LEU A 407 5.30 -20.23 -20.32
N ALA A 408 5.48 -19.06 -20.93
CA ALA A 408 4.43 -18.35 -21.63
C ALA A 408 3.93 -19.09 -22.88
N GLU A 409 4.82 -19.81 -23.58
CA GLU A 409 4.42 -20.70 -24.68
C GLU A 409 3.56 -21.87 -24.17
N ALA A 410 3.94 -22.47 -23.05
CA ALA A 410 3.15 -23.53 -22.42
C ALA A 410 1.80 -23.01 -21.89
N GLU A 411 1.78 -21.81 -21.30
CA GLU A 411 0.57 -21.11 -20.89
C GLU A 411 -0.38 -20.88 -22.07
N GLY A 412 0.14 -20.40 -23.20
CA GLY A 412 -0.65 -20.19 -24.40
C GLY A 412 -1.31 -21.48 -24.91
N ALA A 413 -0.60 -22.60 -24.85
CA ALA A 413 -1.17 -23.91 -25.20
C ALA A 413 -2.28 -24.36 -24.23
N ILE A 414 -2.13 -24.05 -22.93
CA ILE A 414 -3.16 -24.34 -21.92
C ILE A 414 -4.41 -23.51 -22.22
N VAL A 415 -4.28 -22.20 -22.42
CA VAL A 415 -5.41 -21.31 -22.72
C VAL A 415 -6.14 -21.73 -23.99
N ALA A 416 -5.41 -22.07 -25.06
CA ALA A 416 -6.00 -22.57 -26.30
C ALA A 416 -6.77 -23.89 -26.11
N SER A 417 -6.35 -24.76 -25.19
CA SER A 417 -7.07 -26.00 -24.90
C SER A 417 -8.33 -25.78 -24.05
N LEU A 418 -8.35 -24.77 -23.17
CA LEU A 418 -9.49 -24.47 -22.30
C LEU A 418 -10.65 -23.84 -23.07
N THR A 419 -10.38 -23.08 -24.13
CA THR A 419 -11.42 -22.50 -24.99
C THR A 419 -12.28 -23.55 -25.70
N GLU A 420 -11.81 -24.79 -25.81
CA GLU A 420 -12.55 -25.89 -26.44
C GLU A 420 -13.43 -26.66 -25.44
N SER A 421 -13.18 -26.55 -24.13
CA SER A 421 -13.74 -27.47 -23.12
C SER A 421 -14.70 -26.86 -22.10
N ASP A 422 -14.74 -25.53 -21.90
CA ASP A 422 -15.57 -24.92 -20.84
C ASP A 422 -16.29 -23.64 -21.28
N LEU A 423 -17.60 -23.57 -21.01
CA LEU A 423 -18.49 -22.44 -21.36
C LEU A 423 -18.56 -21.35 -20.27
N ARG A 424 -17.82 -21.48 -19.15
CA ARG A 424 -17.87 -20.54 -18.03
C ARG A 424 -16.69 -19.58 -18.08
N ALA A 425 -16.96 -18.27 -18.04
CA ALA A 425 -15.92 -17.27 -17.88
C ALA A 425 -15.37 -17.31 -16.45
N SER A 426 -14.15 -17.78 -16.26
CA SER A 426 -13.38 -17.64 -15.02
C SER A 426 -12.34 -16.54 -15.15
N VAL A 427 -11.77 -16.06 -14.05
CA VAL A 427 -10.74 -15.00 -14.07
C VAL A 427 -9.40 -15.52 -14.60
N HIS A 428 -8.99 -16.75 -14.28
CA HIS A 428 -7.67 -17.26 -14.68
C HIS A 428 -7.68 -18.22 -15.88
N GLY A 429 -8.72 -19.05 -16.03
CA GLY A 429 -8.80 -20.14 -17.01
C GLY A 429 -10.20 -20.43 -17.43
#